data_AF-A0A0J8D9V5-F1
#
_entry.id   AF-A0A0J8D9V5-F1
#
_cell.length_a   1.000
_cell.length_b   1.000
_cell.length_c   1.000
_cell.angle_alpha   90.00
_cell.angle_beta   90.00
_cell.angle_gamma   90.00
#
_symmetry.space_group_name_H-M   'P 1'
#
loop_
_entity.id
_entity.type
_entity.pdbx_description
1 polymer ?
#
loop_
_entity_poly.entity_id
_entity_poly.type
_entity_poly.pdbx_seq_one_letter_code
_entity_poly.pdbx_strand_id
1 'polypeptide(L)'
;MTGKTHIGVGLLTAVVIMDKQGIGITPLSILICIFASILPDADHPKGVFNKYLLPVRNKTVKLAIYLGLGATIIGMNYLYFSKPYLYGLGTVLIMIGVSSHREGITHSLIGFIAIVYIVGYGSQGIDALERKRIIVSLIAGYGSHLLGDMFTNRGVPLFYPFNKKKFKMPATFKVGSGVGNLIEGIIIALGIIYLTFKIPMMVINMN
;
A
#
# COMPACT_ATOMS: atom_id res chain seq x y z
N MET A 1 -4.66 -5.06 -10.31
CA MET A 1 -5.43 -4.17 -11.22
C MET A 1 -4.44 -3.17 -11.81
N THR A 2 -4.89 -2.12 -12.49
CA THR A 2 -4.01 -0.98 -12.77
C THR A 2 -3.80 -0.12 -11.52
N GLY A 3 -2.64 0.54 -11.40
CA GLY A 3 -2.34 1.43 -10.26
C GLY A 3 -3.37 2.55 -10.06
N LYS A 4 -3.95 3.06 -11.16
CA LYS A 4 -5.04 4.06 -11.09
C LYS A 4 -6.29 3.50 -10.39
N THR A 5 -6.61 2.24 -10.67
CA THR A 5 -7.77 1.58 -10.04
C THR A 5 -7.50 1.29 -8.57
N HIS A 6 -6.27 0.87 -8.21
CA HIS A 6 -5.89 0.71 -6.81
C HIS A 6 -6.02 2.02 -6.03
N ILE A 7 -5.53 3.14 -6.57
CA ILE A 7 -5.72 4.46 -5.95
C ILE A 7 -7.21 4.80 -5.79
N GLY A 8 -8.01 4.64 -6.84
CA GLY A 8 -9.43 4.96 -6.81
C GLY A 8 -10.21 4.14 -5.77
N VAL A 9 -10.00 2.81 -5.75
CA VAL A 9 -10.64 1.91 -4.79
C VAL A 9 -10.12 2.18 -3.36
N GLY A 10 -8.83 2.46 -3.19
CA GLY A 10 -8.25 2.81 -1.91
C GLY A 10 -8.88 4.06 -1.31
N LEU A 11 -8.96 5.15 -2.09
CA LEU A 11 -9.59 6.40 -1.66
C LEU A 11 -11.08 6.22 -1.36
N LEU A 12 -11.81 5.49 -2.22
CA LEU A 12 -13.21 5.15 -1.99
C LEU A 12 -13.38 4.41 -0.65
N THR A 13 -12.54 3.40 -0.40
CA THR A 13 -12.57 2.60 0.82
C THR A 13 -12.26 3.46 2.04
N ALA A 14 -11.24 4.31 1.98
CA ALA A 14 -10.86 5.21 3.06
C ALA A 14 -11.99 6.17 3.44
N VAL A 15 -12.60 6.83 2.44
CA VAL A 15 -13.72 7.76 2.64
C VAL A 15 -14.91 7.06 3.27
N VAL A 16 -15.31 5.90 2.77
CA VAL A 16 -16.45 5.13 3.32
C VAL A 16 -16.19 4.73 4.78
N ILE A 17 -14.98 4.28 5.11
CA ILE A 17 -14.64 3.88 6.49
C ILE A 17 -14.62 5.11 7.41
N MET A 18 -13.99 6.21 6.98
CA MET A 18 -13.88 7.43 7.78
C MET A 18 -15.25 8.05 8.05
N ASP A 19 -16.10 8.16 7.03
CA ASP A 19 -17.47 8.68 7.15
C ASP A 19 -18.30 7.87 8.15
N LYS A 20 -18.26 6.53 8.06
CA LYS A 20 -18.94 5.64 9.02
C LYS A 20 -18.42 5.79 10.46
N GLN A 21 -17.19 6.24 10.63
CA GLN A 21 -16.60 6.49 11.95
C GLN A 21 -16.79 7.93 12.42
N GLY A 22 -17.47 8.79 11.65
CA GLY A 22 -17.62 10.22 11.95
C GLY A 22 -16.30 10.99 11.88
N ILE A 23 -15.30 10.48 11.16
CA ILE A 23 -13.99 11.11 11.02
C ILE A 23 -13.95 11.84 9.69
N GLY A 24 -13.54 13.10 9.70
CA GLY A 24 -13.34 13.83 8.47
C GLY A 24 -12.10 13.38 7.68
N ILE A 25 -12.00 13.83 6.43
CA ILE A 25 -10.85 13.53 5.56
C ILE A 25 -9.90 14.74 5.51
N THR A 26 -8.59 14.52 5.55
CA THR A 26 -7.57 15.58 5.39
C THR A 26 -6.77 15.40 4.10
N PRO A 27 -6.11 16.46 3.59
CA PRO A 27 -5.14 16.32 2.50
C PRO A 27 -4.05 15.29 2.81
N LEU A 28 -3.55 15.26 4.06
CA LEU A 28 -2.56 14.28 4.49
C LEU A 28 -3.10 12.85 4.40
N SER A 29 -4.33 12.60 4.85
CA SER A 29 -4.92 11.27 4.79
C SER A 29 -5.18 10.81 3.36
N ILE A 30 -5.51 11.72 2.43
CA ILE A 30 -5.59 11.44 0.99
C ILE A 30 -4.22 11.03 0.45
N LEU A 31 -3.17 11.81 0.74
CA LEU A 31 -1.82 11.50 0.28
C LEU A 31 -1.35 10.14 0.79
N ILE A 32 -1.50 9.86 2.09
CA ILE A 32 -1.16 8.56 2.68
C ILE A 32 -1.92 7.43 1.98
N CYS A 33 -3.21 7.61 1.69
CA CYS A 33 -4.00 6.59 1.01
C CYS A 33 -3.48 6.34 -0.41
N ILE A 34 -3.14 7.39 -1.18
CA ILE A 34 -2.58 7.26 -2.52
C ILE A 34 -1.26 6.48 -2.47
N PHE A 35 -0.34 6.88 -1.58
CA PHE A 35 0.94 6.19 -1.41
C PHE A 35 0.75 4.73 -0.99
N ALA A 36 -0.11 4.47 -0.01
CA ALA A 36 -0.40 3.12 0.48
C ALA A 36 -1.01 2.22 -0.61
N SER A 37 -1.84 2.78 -1.48
CA SER A 37 -2.51 2.04 -2.58
C SER A 37 -1.56 1.62 -3.69
N ILE A 38 -0.39 2.25 -3.80
CA ILE A 38 0.62 1.89 -4.82
C ILE A 38 1.89 1.27 -4.21
N LEU A 39 2.01 1.28 -2.88
CA LEU A 39 3.16 0.76 -2.15
C LEU A 39 3.43 -0.72 -2.47
N PRO A 40 2.43 -1.62 -2.55
CA PRO A 40 2.67 -3.00 -2.95
C PRO A 40 3.36 -3.13 -4.31
N ASP A 41 2.99 -2.25 -5.25
CA ASP A 41 3.52 -2.20 -6.61
C ASP A 41 4.84 -1.42 -6.75
N ALA A 42 5.36 -0.84 -5.67
CA ALA A 42 6.56 0.01 -5.72
C ALA A 42 7.80 -0.72 -6.26
N ASP A 43 7.89 -2.04 -6.05
CA ASP A 43 8.97 -2.87 -6.56
C ASP A 43 8.66 -3.52 -7.93
N HIS A 44 7.59 -3.07 -8.61
CA HIS A 44 7.27 -3.52 -9.96
C HIS A 44 8.42 -3.13 -10.92
N PRO A 45 8.96 -4.07 -11.72
CA PRO A 45 10.18 -3.80 -12.50
C PRO A 45 10.04 -2.71 -13.57
N LYS A 46 8.81 -2.45 -14.02
CA LYS A 46 8.47 -1.38 -14.97
C LYS A 46 7.98 -0.10 -14.28
N GLY A 47 7.81 -0.13 -12.95
CA GLY A 47 7.32 1.00 -12.16
C GLY A 47 8.33 2.14 -12.16
N VAL A 48 7.82 3.37 -12.02
CA VAL A 48 8.64 4.58 -12.03
C VAL A 48 9.66 4.54 -10.89
N PHE A 49 9.20 4.23 -9.67
CA PHE A 49 10.06 4.13 -8.49
C PHE A 49 11.22 3.15 -8.68
N ASN A 50 10.92 1.94 -9.17
CA ASN A 50 11.93 0.94 -9.44
C ASN A 50 12.93 1.35 -10.52
N LYS A 51 12.53 2.12 -11.54
CA LYS A 51 13.46 2.61 -12.58
C LYS A 51 14.45 3.65 -12.05
N TYR A 52 14.01 4.53 -11.15
CA TYR A 52 14.90 5.53 -10.54
C TYR A 52 15.80 4.90 -9.48
N LEU A 53 15.25 4.03 -8.62
CA LEU A 53 16.01 3.39 -7.54
C LEU A 53 16.92 2.27 -8.05
N LEU A 54 16.48 1.48 -9.04
CA LEU A 54 17.23 0.38 -9.65
C LEU A 54 17.43 0.66 -11.15
N PRO A 55 18.36 1.57 -11.52
CA PRO A 55 18.59 1.94 -12.92
C PRO A 55 19.02 0.74 -13.77
N VAL A 56 19.68 -0.24 -13.16
CA VAL A 56 20.00 -1.53 -13.77
C VAL A 56 19.04 -2.60 -13.24
N ARG A 57 18.29 -3.22 -14.16
CA ARG A 57 17.32 -4.27 -13.84
C ARG A 57 18.01 -5.61 -13.57
N ASN A 58 18.69 -5.71 -12.44
CA ASN A 58 19.42 -6.89 -12.01
C ASN A 58 19.02 -7.28 -10.58
N LYS A 59 18.77 -8.57 -10.34
CA LYS A 59 18.38 -9.09 -9.01
C LYS A 59 19.45 -8.84 -7.94
N THR A 60 20.72 -8.96 -8.31
CA THR A 60 21.86 -8.68 -7.43
C THR A 60 21.94 -7.21 -7.08
N VAL A 61 21.69 -6.31 -8.05
CA VAL A 61 21.65 -4.86 -7.81
C VAL A 61 20.46 -4.49 -6.90
N LYS A 62 19.27 -5.07 -7.15
CA LYS A 62 18.12 -4.95 -6.24
C LYS A 62 18.52 -5.34 -4.83
N LEU A 63 19.07 -6.55 -4.67
CA LEU A 63 19.46 -7.08 -3.38
C LEU A 63 20.46 -6.14 -2.68
N ALA A 64 21.53 -5.74 -3.36
CA ALA A 64 22.57 -4.88 -2.80
C ALA A 64 22.01 -3.52 -2.32
N ILE A 65 21.16 -2.88 -3.11
CA ILE A 65 20.57 -1.57 -2.76
C ILE A 65 19.66 -1.70 -1.53
N TYR A 66 18.73 -2.65 -1.54
CA TYR A 66 17.79 -2.82 -0.43
C TYR A 66 18.47 -3.33 0.84
N LEU A 67 19.50 -4.18 0.73
CA LEU A 67 20.36 -4.57 1.85
C LEU A 67 21.12 -3.37 2.42
N GLY A 68 21.75 -2.57 1.56
CA GLY A 68 22.50 -1.38 1.99
C GLY A 68 21.60 -0.36 2.69
N LEU A 69 20.42 -0.07 2.13
CA LEU A 69 19.44 0.83 2.74
C LEU A 69 18.95 0.30 4.10
N GLY A 70 18.55 -0.96 4.16
CA GLY A 70 18.06 -1.56 5.40
C GLY A 70 19.14 -1.64 6.48
N ALA A 71 20.37 -2.04 6.13
CA ALA A 71 21.50 -2.07 7.05
C ALA A 71 21.87 -0.67 7.55
N THR A 72 21.84 0.34 6.68
CA THR A 72 22.09 1.74 7.05
C THR A 72 21.04 2.23 8.07
N ILE A 73 19.75 1.99 7.82
CA ILE A 73 18.69 2.38 8.76
C ILE A 73 18.86 1.67 10.11
N ILE A 74 19.13 0.36 10.10
CA ILE A 74 19.35 -0.41 11.33
C ILE A 74 20.57 0.09 12.09
N GLY A 75 21.69 0.33 11.40
CA GLY A 75 22.93 0.83 11.98
C GLY A 75 22.77 2.22 12.58
N MET A 76 22.17 3.16 11.84
CA MET A 76 21.87 4.50 12.35
C MET A 76 20.90 4.45 13.54
N ASN A 77 19.90 3.57 13.48
CA ASN A 77 18.97 3.41 14.60
C ASN A 77 19.67 2.90 15.86
N TYR A 78 20.56 1.92 15.72
CA TYR A 78 21.36 1.39 16.82
C TYR A 78 22.29 2.45 17.43
N LEU A 79 22.94 3.26 16.59
CA LEU A 79 23.91 4.25 17.05
C LEU A 79 23.29 5.52 17.63
N TYR A 80 22.14 5.97 17.09
CA TYR A 80 21.64 7.32 17.36
C TYR A 80 20.19 7.41 17.86
N PHE A 81 19.27 6.58 17.37
CA PHE A 81 17.83 6.84 17.54
C PHE A 81 17.13 5.92 18.54
N SER A 82 17.56 4.66 18.64
CA SER A 82 16.99 3.62 19.52
C SER A 82 15.46 3.50 19.39
N LYS A 83 14.92 3.62 18.18
CA LYS A 83 13.48 3.55 17.90
C LYS A 83 13.08 2.19 17.31
N PRO A 84 12.17 1.43 17.96
CA PRO A 84 11.78 0.10 17.48
C PRO A 84 11.25 0.04 16.04
N TYR A 85 10.47 1.04 15.61
CA TYR A 85 9.89 1.09 14.27
C TYR A 85 10.94 1.22 13.15
N LEU A 86 12.11 1.79 13.45
CA LEU A 86 13.21 1.89 12.48
C LEU A 86 13.91 0.55 12.26
N TYR A 87 14.01 -0.30 13.28
CA TYR A 87 14.45 -1.70 13.08
C TYR A 87 13.48 -2.43 12.15
N GLY A 88 12.18 -2.31 12.41
CA GLY A 88 11.14 -2.89 11.55
C GLY A 88 11.24 -2.42 10.09
N LEU A 89 11.42 -1.11 9.87
CA LEU A 89 11.58 -0.52 8.54
C LEU A 89 12.80 -1.09 7.81
N GLY A 90 13.96 -1.15 8.48
CA GLY A 90 15.17 -1.72 7.90
C GLY A 90 15.02 -3.21 7.55
N THR A 91 14.39 -4.00 8.43
CA THR A 91 14.10 -5.42 8.16
C THR A 91 13.16 -5.61 6.98
N VAL A 92 12.10 -4.81 6.85
CA VAL A 92 11.18 -4.88 5.71
C VAL A 92 11.91 -4.55 4.40
N LEU A 93 12.76 -3.52 4.38
CA LEU A 93 13.57 -3.19 3.19
C LEU A 93 14.48 -4.35 2.77
N ILE A 94 15.17 -4.98 3.73
CA ILE A 94 16.00 -6.17 3.48
C ILE A 94 15.16 -7.29 2.85
N MET A 95 13.98 -7.57 3.40
CA MET A 95 13.11 -8.62 2.85
C MET A 95 12.57 -8.28 1.46
N ILE A 96 12.32 -7.00 1.14
CA ILE A 96 11.97 -6.55 -0.22
C ILE A 96 13.12 -6.85 -1.19
N GLY A 97 14.36 -6.61 -0.77
CA GLY A 97 15.57 -6.91 -1.56
C GLY A 97 15.71 -8.39 -1.92
N VAL A 98 15.44 -9.28 -0.96
CA VAL A 98 15.52 -10.74 -1.13
C VAL A 98 14.33 -11.29 -1.92
N SER A 99 13.17 -10.64 -1.83
CA SER A 99 11.94 -11.13 -2.44
C SER A 99 11.73 -10.70 -3.89
N SER A 100 10.94 -11.48 -4.61
CA SER A 100 10.51 -11.11 -5.97
C SER A 100 9.26 -10.25 -5.89
N HIS A 101 9.10 -9.31 -6.82
CA HIS A 101 7.98 -8.37 -6.78
C HIS A 101 6.58 -9.01 -6.69
N ARG A 102 6.35 -10.11 -7.41
CA ARG A 102 5.02 -10.77 -7.46
C ARG A 102 4.85 -11.92 -6.49
N GLU A 103 5.93 -12.34 -5.87
CA GLU A 103 5.97 -13.38 -4.85
C GLU A 103 6.91 -12.86 -3.77
N GLY A 104 6.46 -11.77 -3.15
CA GLY A 104 7.28 -10.99 -2.25
C GLY A 104 6.48 -10.34 -1.15
N ILE A 105 7.21 -9.78 -0.19
CA ILE A 105 6.64 -9.25 1.05
C ILE A 105 5.61 -8.16 0.77
N THR A 106 5.80 -7.35 -0.28
CA THR A 106 4.91 -6.25 -0.66
C THR A 106 3.50 -6.70 -1.05
N HIS A 107 3.33 -7.96 -1.47
CA HIS A 107 2.04 -8.55 -1.82
C HIS A 107 1.62 -9.65 -0.82
N SER A 108 2.03 -9.51 0.44
CA SER A 108 1.74 -10.46 1.51
C SER A 108 1.02 -9.80 2.68
N LEU A 109 0.30 -10.60 3.46
CA LEU A 109 -0.35 -10.14 4.68
C LEU A 109 0.68 -9.71 5.74
N ILE A 110 1.84 -10.37 5.77
CA ILE A 110 2.93 -10.02 6.69
C ILE A 110 3.51 -8.65 6.36
N GLY A 111 3.74 -8.37 5.07
CA GLY A 111 4.18 -7.04 4.63
C GLY A 111 3.15 -5.96 4.96
N PHE A 112 1.87 -6.24 4.74
CA PHE A 112 0.79 -5.33 5.12
C PHE A 112 0.79 -5.03 6.62
N ILE A 113 0.76 -6.06 7.46
CA ILE A 113 0.76 -5.91 8.93
C ILE A 113 2.02 -5.18 9.41
N ALA A 114 3.19 -5.54 8.87
CA ALA A 114 4.45 -4.91 9.24
C ALA A 114 4.45 -3.40 8.93
N ILE A 115 3.98 -3.00 7.75
CA ILE A 115 3.90 -1.58 7.38
C ILE A 115 2.90 -0.83 8.26
N VAL A 116 1.71 -1.41 8.51
CA VAL A 116 0.72 -0.81 9.42
C VAL A 116 1.29 -0.65 10.82
N TYR A 117 2.01 -1.64 11.34
CA TYR A 117 2.65 -1.59 12.65
C TYR A 117 3.76 -0.53 12.71
N ILE A 118 4.64 -0.48 11.71
CA ILE A 118 5.73 0.50 11.63
C ILE A 118 5.18 1.93 11.64
N VAL A 119 4.17 2.21 10.81
CA VAL A 119 3.57 3.56 10.74
C VAL A 119 2.76 3.86 12.00
N GLY A 120 2.01 2.90 12.53
CA GLY A 120 1.23 3.06 13.77
C GLY A 120 2.09 3.35 14.99
N TYR A 121 3.25 2.70 15.10
CA TYR A 121 4.20 2.97 16.16
C TYR A 121 4.98 4.29 15.91
N GLY A 122 5.34 4.58 14.66
CA GLY A 122 6.04 5.82 14.30
C GLY A 122 5.19 7.10 14.45
N SER A 123 3.85 6.97 14.44
CA SER A 123 2.92 8.10 14.54
C SER A 123 2.40 8.39 15.95
N GLN A 124 2.98 7.79 16.99
CA GLN A 124 2.54 8.00 18.39
C GLN A 124 2.69 9.44 18.88
N GLY A 125 3.61 10.22 18.31
CA GLY A 125 3.78 11.65 18.62
C GLY A 125 2.81 12.58 17.91
N ILE A 126 1.92 12.06 17.07
CA ILE A 126 0.89 12.82 16.34
C ILE A 126 -0.41 12.78 17.15
N ASP A 127 -1.21 13.85 17.04
CA ASP A 127 -2.58 13.92 17.56
C ASP A 127 -3.38 12.64 17.29
N ALA A 128 -4.21 12.23 18.25
CA ALA A 128 -4.91 10.95 18.20
C ALA A 128 -5.87 10.84 17.02
N LEU A 129 -6.54 11.93 16.63
CA LEU A 129 -7.46 11.95 15.50
C LEU A 129 -6.68 11.87 14.19
N GLU A 130 -5.62 12.66 14.03
CA GLU A 130 -4.77 12.59 12.83
C GLU A 130 -4.07 11.23 12.69
N ARG A 131 -3.59 10.65 13.80
CA ARG A 131 -3.06 9.29 13.82
C ARG A 131 -4.10 8.28 13.34
N LYS A 132 -5.35 8.41 13.78
CA LYS A 132 -6.46 7.55 13.32
C LYS A 132 -6.69 7.70 11.82
N ARG A 133 -6.67 8.93 11.28
CA ARG A 133 -6.80 9.19 9.83
C ARG A 133 -5.67 8.53 9.03
N ILE A 134 -4.42 8.68 9.47
CA ILE A 134 -3.25 8.06 8.84
C ILE A 134 -3.39 6.53 8.77
N ILE A 135 -3.77 5.90 9.89
CA ILE A 135 -3.87 4.44 9.97
C ILE A 135 -5.03 3.90 9.14
N VAL A 136 -6.20 4.56 9.17
CA VAL A 136 -7.33 4.17 8.33
C VAL A 136 -6.98 4.31 6.85
N SER A 137 -6.33 5.41 6.43
CA SER A 137 -5.87 5.60 5.06
C SER A 137 -4.86 4.53 4.61
N LEU A 138 -3.93 4.18 5.49
CA LEU A 138 -2.92 3.16 5.21
C LEU A 138 -3.55 1.77 5.03
N ILE A 139 -4.45 1.40 5.95
CA ILE A 139 -5.19 0.13 5.91
C ILE A 139 -6.09 0.06 4.67
N ALA A 140 -6.84 1.13 4.39
CA ALA A 140 -7.73 1.19 3.24
C ALA A 140 -6.95 1.11 1.92
N GLY A 141 -5.88 1.88 1.77
CA GLY A 141 -5.07 1.88 0.55
C GLY A 141 -4.38 0.53 0.30
N TYR A 142 -3.55 0.09 1.23
CA TYR A 142 -2.79 -1.16 1.06
C TYR A 142 -3.72 -2.38 1.08
N GLY A 143 -4.67 -2.43 2.02
CA GLY A 143 -5.61 -3.54 2.14
C GLY A 143 -6.48 -3.71 0.90
N SER A 144 -7.03 -2.62 0.36
CA SER A 144 -7.81 -2.68 -0.88
C SER A 144 -6.97 -3.03 -2.10
N HIS A 145 -5.67 -2.70 -2.12
CA HIS A 145 -4.75 -3.18 -3.16
C HIS A 145 -4.69 -4.71 -3.17
N LEU A 146 -4.39 -5.32 -2.02
CA LEU A 146 -4.30 -6.79 -1.91
C LEU A 146 -5.64 -7.45 -2.25
N LEU A 147 -6.76 -6.92 -1.73
CA LEU A 147 -8.09 -7.43 -2.04
C LEU A 147 -8.42 -7.31 -3.53
N GLY A 148 -8.11 -6.17 -4.14
CA GLY A 148 -8.33 -5.92 -5.56
C GLY A 148 -7.58 -6.92 -6.43
N ASP A 149 -6.32 -7.22 -6.10
CA ASP A 149 -5.54 -8.21 -6.84
C ASP A 149 -6.07 -9.65 -6.70
N MET A 150 -6.78 -9.98 -5.61
CA MET A 150 -7.47 -11.27 -5.47
C MET A 150 -8.63 -11.44 -6.46
N PHE A 151 -9.24 -10.35 -6.95
CA PHE A 151 -10.27 -10.38 -8.01
C PHE A 151 -9.68 -10.50 -9.42
N THR A 152 -8.36 -10.56 -9.55
CA THR A 152 -7.70 -10.79 -10.85
C THR A 152 -7.33 -12.25 -11.03
N ASN A 153 -7.18 -12.69 -12.28
CA ASN A 153 -6.71 -14.05 -12.59
C ASN A 153 -5.31 -14.37 -12.02
N ARG A 154 -4.55 -13.36 -11.58
CA ARG A 154 -3.20 -13.54 -11.01
C ARG A 154 -3.25 -13.91 -9.53
N GLY A 155 -4.20 -13.36 -8.77
CA GLY A 155 -4.30 -13.52 -7.33
C GLY A 155 -3.10 -12.93 -6.56
N VAL A 156 -3.07 -13.18 -5.25
CA VAL A 156 -2.08 -12.62 -4.30
C VAL A 156 -1.51 -13.72 -3.38
N PRO A 157 -0.18 -13.80 -3.17
CA PRO A 157 0.43 -14.77 -2.27
C PRO A 157 0.36 -14.31 -0.80
N LEU A 158 -0.85 -14.26 -0.24
CA LEU A 158 -1.13 -13.67 1.09
C LEU A 158 -0.22 -14.20 2.22
N PHE A 159 0.17 -15.46 2.18
CA PHE A 159 0.99 -16.11 3.22
C PHE A 159 2.48 -16.19 2.88
N TYR A 160 2.95 -15.46 1.86
CA TYR A 160 4.39 -15.29 1.65
C TYR A 160 5.03 -14.60 2.87
N PRO A 161 6.21 -15.02 3.38
CA PRO A 161 7.18 -15.94 2.77
C PRO A 161 6.97 -17.42 3.11
N PHE A 162 6.03 -17.76 3.99
CA PHE A 162 5.82 -19.14 4.44
C PHE A 162 5.17 -20.03 3.37
N ASN A 163 4.30 -19.46 2.54
CA ASN A 163 3.64 -20.17 1.45
C ASN A 163 3.48 -19.27 0.21
N LYS A 164 3.85 -19.79 -0.97
CA LYS A 164 3.76 -19.07 -2.25
C LYS A 164 2.41 -19.24 -2.97
N LYS A 165 1.48 -20.03 -2.42
CA LYS A 165 0.14 -20.24 -2.99
C LYS A 165 -0.58 -18.90 -3.14
N LYS A 166 -1.11 -18.65 -4.34
CA LYS A 166 -1.86 -17.43 -4.65
C LYS A 166 -3.33 -17.63 -4.34
N PHE A 167 -3.88 -16.68 -3.60
CA PHE A 167 -5.28 -16.62 -3.23
C PHE A 167 -6.02 -15.73 -4.23
N LYS A 168 -7.20 -16.18 -4.62
CA LYS A 168 -8.08 -15.51 -5.57
C LYS A 168 -9.53 -15.67 -5.12
N MET A 169 -10.37 -14.73 -5.50
CA MET A 169 -11.82 -14.81 -5.29
C MET A 169 -12.46 -15.83 -6.25
N PRO A 170 -13.68 -16.32 -5.97
CA PRO A 170 -14.38 -17.25 -6.86
C PRO A 170 -14.63 -16.67 -8.26
N ALA A 171 -14.90 -15.37 -8.34
CA ALA A 171 -15.06 -14.64 -9.60
C ALA A 171 -13.84 -13.74 -9.83
N THR A 172 -13.19 -13.88 -10.99
CA THR A 172 -12.01 -13.11 -11.36
C THR A 172 -12.07 -12.60 -12.80
N PHE A 173 -11.31 -11.54 -13.09
CA PHE A 173 -11.15 -11.02 -14.44
C PHE A 173 -9.69 -10.92 -14.89
N LYS A 174 -9.49 -10.86 -16.21
CA LYS A 174 -8.17 -10.67 -16.82
C LYS A 174 -7.84 -9.18 -16.96
N VAL A 175 -6.85 -8.72 -16.21
CA VAL A 175 -6.32 -7.35 -16.31
C VAL A 175 -5.82 -7.08 -17.73
N GLY A 176 -6.20 -5.94 -18.31
CA GLY A 176 -5.84 -5.54 -19.68
C GLY A 176 -6.71 -6.15 -20.78
N SER A 177 -7.70 -7.00 -20.46
CA SER A 177 -8.72 -7.42 -21.42
C SER A 177 -9.79 -6.33 -21.59
N GLY A 178 -10.54 -6.35 -22.70
CA GLY A 178 -11.64 -5.39 -22.93
C GLY A 178 -12.65 -5.38 -21.78
N VAL A 179 -13.10 -6.56 -21.33
CA VAL A 179 -14.00 -6.71 -20.18
C VAL A 179 -13.34 -6.24 -18.88
N GLY A 180 -12.07 -6.59 -18.65
CA GLY A 180 -11.34 -6.15 -17.46
C GLY A 180 -11.18 -4.62 -17.39
N ASN A 181 -10.89 -3.98 -18.52
CA ASN A 181 -10.78 -2.53 -18.61
C ASN A 181 -12.15 -1.85 -18.40
N LEU A 182 -13.23 -2.44 -18.91
CA LEU A 182 -14.59 -1.96 -18.66
C LEU A 182 -14.94 -2.04 -17.17
N ILE A 183 -14.65 -3.17 -16.52
CA ILE A 183 -14.87 -3.34 -15.08
C ILE A 183 -14.08 -2.31 -14.26
N GLU A 184 -12.77 -2.18 -14.51
CA GLU A 184 -11.93 -1.18 -13.83
C GLU A 184 -12.45 0.25 -14.09
N GLY A 185 -12.88 0.55 -15.32
CA GLY A 185 -13.46 1.83 -15.70
C GLY A 185 -14.74 2.18 -14.95
N ILE A 186 -15.67 1.23 -14.84
CA ILE A 186 -16.93 1.41 -14.09
C ILE A 186 -16.64 1.66 -12.60
N ILE A 187 -15.74 0.87 -12.00
CA ILE A 187 -15.36 1.04 -10.59
C ILE A 187 -14.79 2.44 -10.35
N ILE A 188 -13.89 2.91 -11.22
CA ILE A 188 -13.32 4.25 -11.11
C ILE A 188 -14.39 5.32 -11.30
N ALA A 189 -15.23 5.21 -12.32
CA ALA A 189 -16.26 6.22 -12.62
C ALA A 189 -17.25 6.38 -11.45
N LEU A 190 -17.79 5.27 -10.94
CA LEU A 190 -18.68 5.27 -9.79
C LEU A 190 -17.97 5.79 -8.52
N GLY A 191 -16.72 5.39 -8.32
CA GLY A 191 -15.90 5.87 -7.21
C GLY A 191 -15.69 7.38 -7.26
N ILE A 192 -15.34 7.94 -8.42
CA ILE A 192 -15.16 9.40 -8.60
C ILE A 192 -16.46 10.13 -8.31
N ILE A 193 -17.60 9.68 -8.87
CA ILE A 193 -18.91 10.28 -8.62
C ILE A 193 -19.18 10.35 -7.11
N TYR A 194 -19.03 9.22 -6.41
CA TYR A 194 -19.23 9.17 -4.96
C TYR A 194 -18.29 10.12 -4.20
N LEU A 195 -17.00 10.10 -4.53
CA LEU A 195 -15.98 10.92 -3.87
C LEU A 195 -16.22 12.42 -4.07
N THR A 196 -16.64 12.84 -5.27
CA THR A 196 -16.94 14.23 -5.60
C THR A 196 -18.03 14.81 -4.71
N PHE A 197 -19.08 14.03 -4.39
CA PHE A 197 -20.12 14.49 -3.47
C PHE A 197 -19.71 14.35 -2.00
N LYS A 198 -19.01 13.27 -1.66
CA LYS A 198 -18.80 12.91 -0.25
C LYS A 198 -17.68 13.68 0.43
N ILE A 199 -16.56 13.92 -0.26
CA ILE A 199 -15.40 14.63 0.30
C ILE A 199 -15.79 16.05 0.76
N PRO A 200 -16.47 16.89 -0.05
CA PRO A 200 -16.87 18.24 0.40
C PRO A 200 -17.77 18.21 1.65
N MET A 201 -18.73 17.29 1.70
CA MET A 201 -19.61 17.14 2.87
C MET A 201 -18.82 16.79 4.15
N MET A 202 -17.84 15.89 4.04
CA MET A 202 -16.99 15.54 5.17
C MET A 202 -16.10 16.69 5.63
N VAL A 203 -15.64 17.54 4.70
CA VAL A 203 -14.82 18.71 5.03
C VAL A 203 -15.66 19.79 5.72
N ILE A 204 -16.90 20.02 5.27
CA ILE A 204 -17.80 20.99 5.90
C ILE A 204 -18.14 20.57 7.34
N ASN A 205 -18.42 19.28 7.55
CA ASN A 205 -18.79 18.74 8.87
C ASN A 205 -17.62 18.63 9.87
N MET A 206 -16.39 19.00 9.48
CA MET A 206 -15.23 19.03 10.37
C MET A 206 -15.11 20.34 11.18
N ASN A 207 -15.82 21.38 10.76
CA ASN A 207 -15.87 22.68 11.44
C ASN A 207 -17.07 22.77 12.36
#